data_AF-A0A7L2UUJ0-F1
#
_entry.id   AF-A0A7L2UUJ0-F1
#
_cell.length_a   1.000
_cell.length_b   1.000
_cell.length_c   1.000
_cell.angle_alpha   90.00
_cell.angle_beta   90.00
_cell.angle_gamma   90.00
#
_symmetry.space_group_name_H-M   'P 1'
#
loop_
_entity.id
_entity.type
_entity.pdbx_description
1 polymer ?
#
loop_
_entity_poly.entity_id
_entity_poly.type
_entity_poly.pdbx_seq_one_letter_code
_entity_poly.pdbx_strand_id
1 'polypeptide(L)'
;SVCEGGELFTWGQNACGQLGVGSRTTLILQPQPVGRLKGISLAQIAAGGAHSAAVSLSGAVYSWGKNDFGQLGLGDTKDRNCPSYVGALEHWKTVFISCGADHTAVLSKEGLVCTFGAGGAGQLGHNSTRNELMPRVVAELWGARVSQVACGRWESTNNHTLVYVPSLDKVYSFGSGKEGQLGDEREPNQLIPLPINSPVNTGKSCQGNDHCRCVQSVFTCNLVNIFMHFTQNSYLNGIAILKDDEVDAWISDSSSQHWRIIKKNIKVIFSSEACINGSFLEKRDKHFKTSKEVSGVDMSEVQRFYEKISKKPKVLQEV
;
A
#
# COMPACT_ATOMS: atom_id res chain seq x y z
N SER A 1 11.99 -4.32 16.07
CA SER A 1 11.07 -3.98 17.17
C SER A 1 9.97 -5.02 17.23
N VAL A 2 9.45 -5.30 18.42
CA VAL A 2 8.25 -6.12 18.62
C VAL A 2 7.28 -5.31 19.47
N CYS A 3 6.00 -5.36 19.11
CA CYS A 3 4.90 -4.84 19.92
C CYS A 3 4.20 -6.04 20.57
N GLU A 4 4.53 -6.35 21.82
CA GLU A 4 3.79 -7.31 22.63
C GLU A 4 3.01 -6.52 23.68
N GLY A 5 1.68 -6.70 23.73
CA GLY A 5 0.82 -5.95 24.68
C GLY A 5 0.73 -4.43 24.46
N GLY A 6 1.20 -3.91 23.31
CA GLY A 6 1.20 -2.48 23.00
C GLY A 6 2.45 -1.72 23.49
N GLU A 7 3.43 -2.42 24.07
CA GLU A 7 4.72 -1.83 24.43
C GLU A 7 5.76 -2.05 23.30
N LEU A 8 6.51 -1.00 22.97
CA LEU A 8 7.56 -1.04 21.95
C LEU A 8 8.90 -1.44 22.56
N PHE A 9 9.46 -2.56 22.08
CA PHE A 9 10.81 -2.98 22.42
C PHE A 9 11.79 -2.77 21.26
N THR A 10 12.99 -2.26 21.58
CA THR A 10 14.07 -1.96 20.64
C THR A 10 15.41 -2.48 21.14
N TRP A 11 16.26 -2.94 20.23
CA TRP A 11 17.61 -3.43 20.49
C TRP A 11 18.45 -3.29 19.22
N GLY A 12 19.77 -3.46 19.35
CA GLY A 12 20.75 -3.36 18.28
C GLY A 12 21.59 -2.08 18.39
N GLN A 13 21.97 -1.54 17.23
CA GLN A 13 22.79 -0.35 17.12
C GLN A 13 22.04 0.90 17.60
N ASN A 14 22.70 1.74 18.39
CA ASN A 14 22.14 2.94 19.01
C ASN A 14 23.10 4.15 18.96
N ALA A 15 24.04 4.17 18.01
CA ALA A 15 25.04 5.24 17.90
C ALA A 15 24.44 6.66 17.76
N CYS A 16 23.25 6.78 17.16
CA CYS A 16 22.53 8.05 16.97
C CYS A 16 21.27 8.14 17.85
N GLY A 17 21.09 7.22 18.81
CA GLY A 17 19.87 7.15 19.60
C GLY A 17 18.67 6.54 18.86
N GLN A 18 18.87 5.82 17.75
CA GLN A 18 17.81 5.25 16.92
C GLN A 18 16.93 4.21 17.62
N LEU A 19 17.32 3.72 18.80
CA LEU A 19 16.46 2.85 19.59
C LEU A 19 15.44 3.63 20.43
N GLY A 20 15.66 4.93 20.67
CA GLY A 20 14.66 5.78 21.35
C GLY A 20 14.54 5.55 22.86
N VAL A 21 15.43 4.77 23.46
CA VAL A 21 15.41 4.42 24.88
C VAL A 21 16.06 5.49 25.78
N GLY A 22 16.52 6.61 25.23
CA GLY A 22 17.18 7.68 25.99
C GLY A 22 18.59 7.34 26.52
N SER A 23 19.11 6.16 26.20
CA SER A 23 20.44 5.71 26.59
C SER A 23 21.55 6.32 25.72
N ARG A 24 22.73 6.53 26.32
CA ARG A 24 23.97 6.89 25.61
C ARG A 24 24.79 5.69 25.13
N THR A 25 24.36 4.47 25.48
CA THR A 25 25.02 3.23 25.04
C THR A 25 24.83 3.07 23.53
N THR A 26 25.91 2.79 22.81
CA THR A 26 25.93 2.70 21.34
C THR A 26 25.45 1.36 20.79
N LEU A 27 25.39 0.31 21.63
CA LEU A 27 24.91 -1.02 21.29
C LEU A 27 24.09 -1.60 22.45
N ILE A 28 22.86 -2.01 22.17
CA ILE A 28 21.97 -2.62 23.16
C ILE A 28 21.65 -4.04 22.68
N LEU A 29 22.17 -5.05 23.37
CA LEU A 29 22.06 -6.44 22.93
C LEU A 29 20.72 -7.10 23.31
N GLN A 30 20.01 -6.55 24.28
CA GLN A 30 18.75 -7.08 24.78
C GLN A 30 17.58 -6.12 24.49
N PRO A 31 16.38 -6.63 24.19
CA PRO A 31 15.19 -5.80 23.99
C PRO A 31 14.95 -4.86 25.19
N GLN A 32 14.91 -3.55 24.93
CA GLN A 32 14.58 -2.54 25.93
C GLN A 32 13.29 -1.79 25.57
N PRO A 33 12.43 -1.50 26.55
CA PRO A 33 11.19 -0.77 26.32
C PRO A 33 11.45 0.70 26.01
N VAL A 34 10.77 1.22 25.00
CA VAL A 34 10.78 2.65 24.65
C VAL A 34 9.79 3.38 25.56
N GLY A 35 10.25 3.73 26.77
CA GLY A 35 9.38 4.26 27.84
C GLY A 35 8.59 5.53 27.46
N ARG A 36 9.08 6.34 26.52
CA ARG A 36 8.39 7.56 26.05
C ARG A 36 7.12 7.28 25.25
N LEU A 37 6.96 6.08 24.69
CA LEU A 37 5.77 5.66 23.95
C LEU A 37 4.87 4.73 24.78
N LYS A 38 5.17 4.53 26.06
CA LYS A 38 4.36 3.68 26.94
C LYS A 38 2.95 4.24 27.05
N GLY A 39 1.94 3.38 26.83
CA GLY A 39 0.52 3.75 26.86
C GLY A 39 -0.01 4.36 25.56
N ILE A 40 0.83 4.54 24.55
CA ILE A 40 0.39 4.98 23.21
C ILE A 40 0.16 3.74 22.36
N SER A 41 -1.06 3.54 21.87
CA SER A 41 -1.37 2.45 20.94
C SER A 41 -0.75 2.73 19.58
N LEU A 42 0.31 2.00 19.22
CA LEU A 42 1.01 2.12 17.95
C LEU A 42 0.32 1.28 16.86
N ALA A 43 0.13 1.87 15.68
CA ALA A 43 -0.37 1.21 14.48
C ALA A 43 0.77 0.62 13.65
N GLN A 44 1.87 1.35 13.53
CA GLN A 44 3.03 0.94 12.74
C GLN A 44 4.32 1.59 13.28
N ILE A 45 5.43 0.90 13.06
CA ILE A 45 6.79 1.39 13.29
C ILE A 45 7.58 1.21 11.99
N ALA A 46 8.44 2.17 11.68
CA ALA A 46 9.39 2.11 10.58
C ALA A 46 10.80 2.43 11.10
N ALA A 47 11.80 1.75 10.55
CA ALA A 47 13.21 2.00 10.84
C ALA A 47 13.92 2.37 9.54
N GLY A 48 14.69 3.45 9.59
CA GLY A 48 15.52 3.92 8.48
C GLY A 48 16.99 3.56 8.64
N GLY A 49 17.86 4.42 8.14
CA GLY A 49 19.31 4.24 8.23
C GLY A 49 19.84 4.22 9.65
N ALA A 50 19.61 5.33 10.34
CA ALA A 50 19.94 5.52 11.75
C ALA A 50 18.86 6.35 12.46
N HIS A 51 17.63 6.31 11.94
CA HIS A 51 16.45 6.91 12.56
C HIS A 51 15.30 5.92 12.60
N SER A 52 14.28 6.25 13.36
CA SER A 52 13.07 5.44 13.50
C SER A 52 11.87 6.36 13.63
N ALA A 53 10.73 5.85 13.21
CA ALA A 53 9.46 6.54 13.30
C ALA A 53 8.37 5.56 13.72
N ALA A 54 7.32 6.08 14.34
CA ALA A 54 6.13 5.34 14.69
C ALA A 54 4.89 6.19 14.45
N VAL A 55 3.79 5.53 14.11
CA VAL A 55 2.46 6.13 14.00
C VAL A 55 1.52 5.46 15.00
N SER A 56 0.76 6.26 15.74
CA SER A 56 -0.28 5.76 16.64
C SER A 56 -1.57 5.40 15.89
N LEU A 57 -2.47 4.66 16.53
CA LEU A 57 -3.82 4.41 16.02
C LEU A 57 -4.63 5.70 15.79
N SER A 58 -4.28 6.79 16.48
CA SER A 58 -4.89 8.12 16.26
C SER A 58 -4.30 8.88 15.07
N GLY A 59 -3.25 8.34 14.43
CA GLY A 59 -2.53 8.97 13.32
C GLY A 59 -1.45 9.96 13.75
N ALA A 60 -1.09 10.01 15.04
CA ALA A 60 0.00 10.84 15.56
C ALA A 60 1.35 10.21 15.21
N VAL A 61 2.30 11.03 14.76
CA VAL A 61 3.62 10.58 14.32
C VAL A 61 4.70 10.97 15.33
N TYR A 62 5.56 10.01 15.63
CA TYR A 62 6.74 10.19 16.49
C TYR A 62 7.98 9.75 15.74
N SER A 63 9.09 10.48 15.90
CA SER A 63 10.36 10.18 15.25
C SER A 63 11.55 10.40 16.18
N TRP A 64 12.61 9.62 15.99
CA TRP A 64 13.84 9.70 16.78
C TRP A 64 15.05 9.08 16.04
N GLY A 65 16.24 9.30 16.58
CA GLY A 65 17.53 8.89 16.02
C GLY A 65 18.27 10.05 15.36
N LYS A 66 19.04 9.71 14.32
CA LYS A 66 19.83 10.62 13.49
C LYS A 66 18.95 11.64 12.75
N ASN A 67 19.39 12.90 12.68
CA ASN A 67 18.63 14.00 12.06
C ASN A 67 19.47 14.96 11.21
N ASP A 68 20.68 14.58 10.77
CA ASP A 68 21.59 15.47 10.01
C ASP A 68 20.94 16.19 8.82
N PHE A 69 19.92 15.59 8.20
CA PHE A 69 19.25 16.11 7.01
C PHE A 69 17.79 16.49 7.26
N GLY A 70 17.31 16.45 8.51
CA GLY A 70 15.92 16.73 8.84
C GLY A 70 14.98 15.53 8.70
N GLN A 71 15.50 14.29 8.64
CA GLN A 71 14.70 13.06 8.48
C GLN A 71 13.73 12.78 9.62
N LEU A 72 13.79 13.54 10.72
CA LEU A 72 12.80 13.51 11.81
C LEU A 72 11.63 14.49 11.58
N GLY A 73 11.73 15.45 10.65
CA GLY A 73 10.62 16.35 10.34
C GLY A 73 10.29 17.38 11.43
N LEU A 74 11.23 17.64 12.34
CA LEU A 74 11.05 18.51 13.51
C LEU A 74 11.41 19.98 13.26
N GLY A 75 11.77 20.35 12.03
CA GLY A 75 12.19 21.71 11.68
C GLY A 75 13.63 22.05 12.09
N ASP A 76 14.42 21.06 12.51
CA ASP A 76 15.82 21.19 12.88
C ASP A 76 16.65 20.00 12.36
N THR A 77 17.97 20.04 12.58
CA THR A 77 18.91 18.96 12.24
C THR A 77 19.55 18.33 13.48
N LYS A 78 18.83 18.29 14.61
CA LYS A 78 19.34 17.76 15.88
C LYS A 78 18.87 16.33 16.12
N ASP A 79 19.80 15.43 16.40
CA ASP A 79 19.52 14.06 16.79
C ASP A 79 18.64 14.00 18.04
N ARG A 80 17.75 12.99 18.09
CA ARG A 80 16.87 12.74 19.24
C ARG A 80 17.04 11.32 19.72
N ASN A 81 17.51 11.14 20.95
CA ASN A 81 17.65 9.80 21.55
C ASN A 81 16.34 9.25 22.15
N CYS A 82 15.23 10.00 22.01
CA CYS A 82 13.91 9.67 22.50
C CYS A 82 12.86 10.02 21.42
N PRO A 83 11.77 9.25 21.30
CA PRO A 83 10.62 9.59 20.48
C PRO A 83 10.17 11.03 20.71
N SER A 84 10.13 11.81 19.63
CA SER A 84 9.68 13.20 19.61
C SER A 84 8.46 13.32 18.71
N TYR A 85 7.45 14.05 19.16
CA TYR A 85 6.21 14.26 18.42
C TYR A 85 6.44 15.18 17.20
N VAL A 86 5.97 14.77 16.02
CA VAL A 86 6.07 15.53 14.77
C VAL A 86 4.80 16.36 14.58
N GLY A 87 4.74 17.52 15.24
CA GLY A 87 3.53 18.38 15.25
C GLY A 87 3.07 18.86 13.86
N ALA A 88 3.98 18.95 12.89
CA ALA A 88 3.64 19.29 11.50
C ALA A 88 2.67 18.29 10.83
N LEU A 89 2.51 17.08 11.39
CA LEU A 89 1.63 16.01 10.89
C LEU A 89 0.38 15.81 11.75
N GLU A 90 0.09 16.68 12.73
CA GLU A 90 -1.03 16.49 13.66
C GLU A 90 -2.38 16.28 12.96
N HIS A 91 -2.66 17.07 11.92
CA HIS A 91 -3.92 17.03 11.19
C HIS A 91 -3.87 16.15 9.94
N TRP A 92 -2.77 15.44 9.72
CA TRP A 92 -2.56 14.63 8.52
C TRP A 92 -3.22 13.25 8.56
N LYS A 93 -3.70 12.79 9.72
CA LYS A 93 -4.30 11.45 9.89
C LYS A 93 -3.44 10.38 9.22
N THR A 94 -2.18 10.33 9.61
CA THR A 94 -1.20 9.41 9.05
C THR A 94 -1.66 7.97 9.27
N VAL A 95 -1.61 7.17 8.20
CA VAL A 95 -1.93 5.73 8.25
C VAL A 95 -0.74 4.85 7.95
N PHE A 96 0.28 5.39 7.28
CA PHE A 96 1.47 4.64 6.95
C PHE A 96 2.72 5.50 6.93
N ILE A 97 3.84 4.90 7.35
CA ILE A 97 5.17 5.53 7.35
C ILE A 97 6.21 4.62 6.71
N SER A 98 7.13 5.20 5.94
CA SER A 98 8.27 4.50 5.36
C SER A 98 9.55 5.30 5.60
N CYS A 99 10.65 4.63 5.91
CA CYS A 99 11.93 5.26 6.22
C CYS A 99 13.02 4.70 5.30
N GLY A 100 13.69 5.58 4.56
CA GLY A 100 14.89 5.25 3.79
C GLY A 100 16.16 5.41 4.64
N ALA A 101 17.32 5.56 3.99
CA ALA A 101 18.58 5.74 4.75
C ALA A 101 18.55 7.04 5.58
N ASP A 102 18.23 8.16 4.93
CA ASP A 102 18.25 9.48 5.54
C ASP A 102 17.02 10.32 5.14
N HIS A 103 15.92 9.68 4.75
CA HIS A 103 14.64 10.35 4.43
C HIS A 103 13.45 9.55 4.96
N THR A 104 12.31 10.22 5.09
CA THR A 104 11.07 9.65 5.59
C THR A 104 9.93 10.05 4.66
N ALA A 105 9.05 9.09 4.39
CA ALA A 105 7.80 9.31 3.67
C ALA A 105 6.60 8.92 4.53
N VAL A 106 5.53 9.70 4.42
CA VAL A 106 4.31 9.60 5.21
C VAL A 106 3.12 9.58 4.26
N LEU A 107 2.18 8.66 4.52
CA LEU A 107 0.94 8.53 3.77
C LEU A 107 -0.25 8.84 4.69
N SER A 108 -1.10 9.78 4.27
CA SER A 108 -2.36 10.08 4.96
C SER A 108 -3.47 9.10 4.60
N LYS A 109 -4.53 9.08 5.41
CA LYS A 109 -5.76 8.32 5.10
C LYS A 109 -6.40 8.72 3.76
N GLU A 110 -6.25 9.98 3.38
CA GLU A 110 -6.77 10.56 2.14
C GLU A 110 -5.88 10.27 0.92
N GLY A 111 -4.77 9.56 1.11
CA GLY A 111 -3.84 9.19 0.04
C GLY A 111 -2.88 10.31 -0.39
N LEU A 112 -2.62 11.28 0.50
CA LEU A 112 -1.61 12.30 0.32
C LEU A 112 -0.25 11.77 0.77
N VAL A 113 0.81 12.13 0.04
CA VAL A 113 2.19 11.75 0.37
C VAL A 113 2.99 12.97 0.78
N CYS A 114 3.58 12.89 1.97
CA CYS A 114 4.57 13.83 2.48
C CYS A 114 5.94 13.18 2.53
N THR A 115 6.99 13.92 2.19
CA THR A 115 8.38 13.48 2.27
C THR A 115 9.23 14.54 2.98
N PHE A 116 10.26 14.10 3.70
CA PHE A 116 11.21 14.97 4.39
C PHE A 116 12.54 14.25 4.68
N GLY A 117 13.58 15.02 5.00
CA GLY A 117 14.95 14.54 5.19
C GLY A 117 15.87 14.87 4.01
N ALA A 118 16.79 13.96 3.71
CA ALA A 118 17.77 14.13 2.64
C ALA A 118 17.12 14.19 1.26
N GLY A 119 17.44 15.23 0.48
CA GLY A 119 16.92 15.42 -0.88
C GLY A 119 17.96 15.31 -2.00
N GLY A 120 19.23 15.06 -1.68
CA GLY A 120 20.34 15.17 -2.65
C GLY A 120 20.24 14.28 -3.90
N ALA A 121 19.45 13.21 -3.87
CA ALA A 121 19.19 12.33 -5.01
C ALA A 121 17.81 12.55 -5.66
N GLY A 122 17.03 13.53 -5.21
CA GLY A 122 15.65 13.74 -5.66
C GLY A 122 14.62 12.83 -4.99
N GLN A 123 15.01 12.03 -4.00
CA GLN A 123 14.18 11.01 -3.35
C GLN A 123 12.97 11.57 -2.58
N LEU A 124 12.86 12.89 -2.46
CA LEU A 124 11.70 13.58 -1.88
C LEU A 124 10.64 13.94 -2.93
N GLY A 125 10.96 13.98 -4.23
CA GLY A 125 9.98 14.20 -5.29
C GLY A 125 9.50 15.64 -5.44
N HIS A 126 10.24 16.62 -4.91
CA HIS A 126 9.86 18.04 -4.91
C HIS A 126 10.46 18.87 -6.06
N ASN A 127 10.92 18.19 -7.12
CA ASN A 127 11.67 18.83 -8.21
C ASN A 127 12.88 19.63 -7.69
N SER A 128 13.58 19.09 -6.69
CA SER A 128 14.67 19.76 -6.00
C SER A 128 15.62 18.74 -5.39
N THR A 129 16.87 19.15 -5.17
CA THR A 129 17.89 18.40 -4.45
C THR A 129 18.09 18.89 -3.00
N ARG A 130 17.28 19.84 -2.55
CA ARG A 130 17.35 20.40 -1.19
C ARG A 130 16.79 19.41 -0.16
N ASN A 131 17.38 19.45 1.03
CA ASN A 131 16.81 18.75 2.19
C ASN A 131 15.56 19.49 2.68
N GLU A 132 14.62 18.72 3.21
CA GLU A 132 13.39 19.25 3.80
C GLU A 132 13.38 18.92 5.30
N LEU A 133 13.45 19.96 6.14
CA LEU A 133 13.49 19.79 7.60
C LEU A 133 12.11 19.57 8.21
N MET A 134 11.05 19.82 7.44
CA MET A 134 9.66 19.62 7.81
C MET A 134 8.97 18.80 6.72
N PRO A 135 7.93 18.04 7.07
CA PRO A 135 7.12 17.31 6.09
C PRO A 135 6.59 18.23 4.99
N ARG A 136 6.89 17.89 3.73
CA ARG A 136 6.43 18.62 2.56
C ARG A 136 5.65 17.69 1.64
N VAL A 137 4.55 18.19 1.10
CA VAL A 137 3.70 17.42 0.18
C VAL A 137 4.41 17.21 -1.16
N VAL A 138 4.32 16.00 -1.68
CA VAL A 138 4.74 15.68 -3.05
C VAL A 138 3.62 16.12 -4.00
N ALA A 139 3.72 17.36 -4.51
CA ALA A 139 2.66 18.01 -5.28
C ALA A 139 2.22 17.21 -6.53
N GLU A 140 3.15 16.54 -7.20
CA GLU A 140 2.88 15.73 -8.39
C GLU A 140 1.97 14.51 -8.13
N LEU A 141 1.85 14.07 -6.87
CA LEU A 141 0.97 12.97 -6.46
C LEU A 141 -0.36 13.47 -5.89
N TRP A 142 -0.59 14.79 -5.87
CA TRP A 142 -1.81 15.36 -5.34
C TRP A 142 -3.03 14.88 -6.12
N GLY A 143 -4.03 14.35 -5.41
CA GLY A 143 -5.26 13.82 -6.03
C GLY A 143 -5.12 12.42 -6.64
N ALA A 144 -3.91 11.85 -6.68
CA ALA A 144 -3.70 10.49 -7.20
C ALA A 144 -4.27 9.39 -6.28
N ARG A 145 -4.59 9.71 -5.01
CA ARG A 145 -5.05 8.75 -3.98
C ARG A 145 -4.10 7.56 -3.85
N VAL A 146 -2.88 7.85 -3.41
CA VAL A 146 -1.86 6.85 -3.14
C VAL A 146 -2.33 5.85 -2.10
N SER A 147 -2.02 4.56 -2.29
CA SER A 147 -2.30 3.52 -1.28
C SER A 147 -1.06 2.97 -0.61
N GLN A 148 0.11 3.11 -1.23
CA GLN A 148 1.36 2.56 -0.70
C GLN A 148 2.55 3.43 -1.06
N VAL A 149 3.49 3.48 -0.12
CA VAL A 149 4.77 4.19 -0.27
C VAL A 149 5.88 3.30 0.27
N ALA A 150 7.00 3.22 -0.44
CA ALA A 150 8.18 2.49 -0.01
C ALA A 150 9.45 3.31 -0.23
N CYS A 151 10.22 3.53 0.82
CA CYS A 151 11.51 4.19 0.76
C CYS A 151 12.63 3.16 0.60
N GLY A 152 13.26 3.17 -0.58
CA GLY A 152 14.36 2.29 -0.91
C GLY A 152 15.70 2.77 -0.38
N ARG A 153 16.52 1.78 0.01
CA ARG A 153 17.89 1.93 0.48
C ARG A 153 18.76 0.84 -0.13
N TRP A 154 19.81 1.25 -0.82
CA TRP A 154 20.88 0.36 -1.28
C TRP A 154 22.22 0.75 -0.64
N GLU A 155 22.56 2.04 -0.64
CA GLU A 155 23.70 2.64 0.06
C GLU A 155 23.33 4.07 0.53
N SER A 156 24.15 4.74 1.34
CA SER A 156 23.84 6.09 1.86
C SER A 156 23.53 7.12 0.77
N THR A 157 24.06 6.92 -0.43
CA THR A 157 23.88 7.82 -1.59
C THR A 157 22.80 7.37 -2.57
N ASN A 158 22.34 6.11 -2.49
CA ASN A 158 21.34 5.53 -3.39
C ASN A 158 20.01 5.34 -2.66
N ASN A 159 19.28 6.45 -2.57
CA ASN A 159 17.94 6.52 -1.98
C ASN A 159 16.91 6.78 -3.09
N HIS A 160 15.79 6.06 -3.05
CA HIS A 160 14.65 6.28 -3.93
C HIS A 160 13.35 6.07 -3.16
N THR A 161 12.25 6.58 -3.70
CA THR A 161 10.91 6.41 -3.17
C THR A 161 10.03 5.83 -4.26
N LEU A 162 9.27 4.79 -3.92
CA LEU A 162 8.26 4.19 -4.77
C LEU A 162 6.87 4.50 -4.21
N VAL A 163 5.93 4.71 -5.12
CA VAL A 163 4.55 5.04 -4.79
C VAL A 163 3.62 4.24 -5.69
N TYR A 164 2.63 3.58 -5.11
CA TYR A 164 1.59 2.89 -5.88
C TYR A 164 0.28 3.70 -5.88
N VAL A 165 -0.27 3.89 -7.08
CA VAL A 165 -1.52 4.58 -7.33
C VAL A 165 -2.54 3.58 -7.90
N PRO A 166 -3.47 3.07 -7.08
CA PRO A 166 -4.41 2.02 -7.51
C PRO A 166 -5.34 2.46 -8.64
N SER A 167 -5.80 3.71 -8.63
CA SER A 167 -6.74 4.20 -9.66
C SER A 167 -6.14 4.26 -11.06
N LEU A 168 -4.81 4.28 -11.14
CA LEU A 168 -4.06 4.28 -12.40
C LEU A 168 -3.38 2.93 -12.66
N ASP A 169 -3.43 2.00 -11.70
CA ASP A 169 -2.61 0.80 -11.61
C ASP A 169 -1.14 1.05 -11.97
N LYS A 170 -0.59 2.16 -11.45
CA LYS A 170 0.76 2.63 -11.78
C LYS A 170 1.63 2.73 -10.54
N VAL A 171 2.88 2.33 -10.70
CA VAL A 171 3.94 2.60 -9.75
C VAL A 171 4.74 3.79 -10.26
N TYR A 172 4.91 4.78 -9.40
CA TYR A 172 5.76 5.93 -9.61
C TYR A 172 7.04 5.76 -8.82
N SER A 173 8.15 6.22 -9.36
CA SER A 173 9.44 6.24 -8.70
C SER A 173 10.09 7.62 -8.81
N PHE A 174 10.92 7.94 -7.82
CA PHE A 174 11.75 9.14 -7.80
C PHE A 174 12.93 8.94 -6.86
N GLY A 175 14.04 9.63 -7.11
CA GLY A 175 15.31 9.46 -6.41
C GLY A 175 16.42 8.94 -7.30
N SER A 176 17.36 8.18 -6.72
CA SER A 176 18.56 7.71 -7.42
C SER A 176 18.22 6.75 -8.57
N GLY A 177 18.67 7.10 -9.78
CA GLY A 177 18.55 6.29 -11.00
C GLY A 177 19.80 5.46 -11.34
N LYS A 178 20.86 5.57 -10.53
CA LYS A 178 22.23 5.12 -10.87
C LYS A 178 22.39 3.63 -11.21
N GLU A 179 21.46 2.76 -10.81
CA GLU A 179 21.55 1.30 -10.99
C GLU A 179 20.30 0.70 -11.65
N GLY A 180 19.54 1.49 -12.43
CA GLY A 180 18.30 0.99 -13.07
C GLY A 180 17.18 0.67 -12.08
N GLN A 181 17.30 1.11 -10.82
CA GLN A 181 16.32 0.92 -9.75
C GLN A 181 14.97 1.59 -10.04
N LEU A 182 14.92 2.44 -11.06
CA LEU A 182 13.72 3.14 -11.53
C LEU A 182 13.10 2.45 -12.77
N GLY A 183 13.65 1.30 -13.19
CA GLY A 183 13.11 0.45 -14.25
C GLY A 183 13.55 0.80 -15.68
N ASP A 184 14.52 1.71 -15.84
CA ASP A 184 15.13 2.05 -17.13
C ASP A 184 16.66 2.12 -16.96
N GLU A 185 17.42 1.58 -17.92
CA GLU A 185 18.88 1.43 -17.80
C GLU A 185 19.58 2.79 -17.76
N ARG A 186 20.22 3.13 -16.63
CA ARG A 186 21.11 4.30 -16.41
C ARG A 186 20.48 5.68 -16.68
N GLU A 187 19.34 5.95 -16.05
CA GLU A 187 18.78 7.31 -16.01
C GLU A 187 19.41 8.17 -14.89
N PRO A 188 19.55 9.51 -15.10
CA PRO A 188 19.87 10.45 -14.04
C PRO A 188 18.86 10.39 -12.88
N ASN A 189 19.23 10.95 -11.74
CA ASN A 189 18.35 11.07 -10.58
C ASN A 189 17.00 11.70 -10.97
N GLN A 190 15.90 11.05 -10.62
CA GLN A 190 14.55 11.54 -10.86
C GLN A 190 14.12 12.45 -9.69
N LEU A 191 13.95 13.74 -9.96
CA LEU A 191 13.60 14.73 -8.94
C LEU A 191 12.09 14.84 -8.68
N ILE A 192 11.28 14.24 -9.55
CA ILE A 192 9.82 14.19 -9.48
C ILE A 192 9.33 12.76 -9.66
N PRO A 193 8.16 12.40 -9.11
CA PRO A 193 7.55 11.09 -9.33
C PRO A 193 7.27 10.85 -10.82
N LEU A 194 7.90 9.84 -11.41
CA LEU A 194 7.66 9.40 -12.77
C LEU A 194 7.16 7.95 -12.79
N PRO A 195 6.23 7.60 -13.70
CA PRO A 195 5.76 6.23 -13.80
C PRO A 195 6.89 5.30 -14.27
N ILE A 196 7.04 4.14 -13.62
CA ILE A 196 8.05 3.13 -14.00
C ILE A 196 7.54 2.35 -15.22
N ASN A 197 8.35 2.26 -16.29
CA ASN A 197 8.10 1.43 -17.46
C ASN A 197 8.37 -0.06 -17.19
N SER A 198 7.64 -0.65 -16.25
CA SER A 198 7.61 -2.10 -16.05
C SER A 198 6.65 -2.74 -17.07
N PRO A 199 6.70 -4.05 -17.39
CA PRO A 199 5.65 -4.73 -18.17
C PRO A 199 4.20 -4.53 -17.66
N VAL A 200 4.02 -3.92 -16.48
CA VAL A 200 2.77 -3.38 -15.93
C VAL A 200 2.20 -2.19 -16.73
N ASN A 201 3.03 -1.43 -17.46
CA ASN A 201 2.64 -0.23 -18.21
C ASN A 201 2.08 -0.48 -19.62
N THR A 202 1.87 -1.74 -20.02
CA THR A 202 1.09 -1.98 -21.24
C THR A 202 -0.37 -1.76 -20.88
N GLY A 203 -0.85 -0.55 -21.11
CA GLY A 203 -2.27 -0.23 -21.23
C GLY A 203 -2.92 -0.98 -22.40
N LYS A 204 -2.87 -2.31 -22.38
CA LYS A 204 -3.86 -3.13 -23.06
C LYS A 204 -5.05 -3.19 -22.13
N SER A 205 -5.96 -2.24 -22.36
CA SER A 205 -7.39 -2.53 -22.42
C SER A 205 -7.60 -4.03 -22.63
N CYS A 206 -8.33 -4.64 -21.71
CA CYS A 206 -8.72 -6.03 -21.67
C CYS A 206 -9.31 -6.47 -23.03
N GLN A 207 -8.45 -6.91 -23.95
CA GLN A 207 -8.83 -7.66 -25.14
C GLN A 207 -7.78 -8.74 -25.34
N GLY A 208 -8.14 -9.95 -24.94
CA GLY A 208 -7.29 -11.12 -24.97
C GLY A 208 -7.22 -11.78 -23.60
N ASN A 209 -7.38 -13.10 -23.57
CA ASN A 209 -7.48 -14.00 -22.42
C ASN A 209 -6.23 -14.05 -21.50
N ASP A 210 -5.46 -12.97 -21.37
CA ASP A 210 -4.22 -12.95 -20.61
C ASP A 210 -4.37 -12.28 -19.24
N HIS A 211 -3.96 -13.04 -18.23
CA HIS A 211 -3.99 -12.79 -16.80
C HIS A 211 -3.80 -11.33 -16.35
N CYS A 212 -4.81 -10.76 -15.69
CA CYS A 212 -4.69 -9.49 -14.96
C CYS A 212 -3.67 -9.66 -13.82
N ARG A 213 -2.63 -8.82 -13.80
CA ARG A 213 -1.69 -8.70 -12.69
C ARG A 213 -1.99 -7.38 -12.00
N CYS A 214 -2.52 -7.44 -10.78
CA CYS A 214 -2.71 -6.25 -9.94
C CYS A 214 -1.57 -6.21 -8.91
N VAL A 215 -0.98 -5.03 -8.71
CA VAL A 215 0.06 -4.81 -7.70
C VAL A 215 -0.60 -4.81 -6.32
N GLN A 216 -0.37 -5.88 -5.53
CA GLN A 216 -0.92 -5.96 -4.17
C GLN A 216 -0.05 -5.22 -3.16
N SER A 217 1.28 -5.24 -3.35
CA SER A 217 2.21 -4.58 -2.44
C SER A 217 3.52 -4.18 -3.11
N VAL A 218 4.01 -2.97 -2.82
CA VAL A 218 5.33 -2.48 -3.23
C VAL A 218 6.26 -2.47 -2.01
N PHE A 219 7.34 -3.24 -2.09
CA PHE A 219 8.40 -3.23 -1.09
C PHE A 219 9.74 -2.90 -1.73
N THR A 220 10.55 -2.15 -1.00
CA THR A 220 11.97 -1.96 -1.29
C THR A 220 12.74 -2.75 -0.23
N CYS A 221 13.32 -3.90 -0.59
CA CYS A 221 14.23 -4.60 0.30
C CYS A 221 15.67 -4.10 0.07
N ASN A 222 16.56 -4.35 1.04
CA ASN A 222 17.97 -3.92 1.06
C ASN A 222 18.81 -4.33 -0.17
N LEU A 223 18.24 -5.05 -1.15
CA LEU A 223 18.94 -5.48 -2.33
C LEU A 223 18.11 -5.30 -3.60
N VAL A 224 18.26 -4.16 -4.31
CA VAL A 224 17.92 -3.81 -5.73
C VAL A 224 16.52 -4.21 -6.27
N ASN A 225 15.77 -5.03 -5.57
CA ASN A 225 14.59 -5.69 -6.07
C ASN A 225 13.39 -4.89 -5.58
N ILE A 226 12.73 -4.21 -6.52
CA ILE A 226 11.34 -3.86 -6.38
C ILE A 226 10.56 -5.16 -6.33
N PHE A 227 10.25 -5.63 -5.13
CA PHE A 227 9.32 -6.75 -4.98
C PHE A 227 7.90 -6.20 -5.07
N MET A 228 7.35 -6.25 -6.27
CA MET A 228 5.92 -6.15 -6.49
C MET A 228 5.31 -7.53 -6.26
N HIS A 229 4.56 -7.70 -5.18
CA HIS A 229 3.74 -8.90 -5.05
C HIS A 229 2.55 -8.75 -5.97
N PHE A 230 2.59 -9.43 -7.11
CA PHE A 230 1.46 -9.55 -8.00
C PHE A 230 0.61 -10.72 -7.54
N THR A 231 -0.64 -10.45 -7.17
CA THR A 231 -1.61 -11.54 -7.22
C THR A 231 -1.94 -11.79 -8.68
N GLN A 232 -1.75 -13.03 -9.12
CA GLN A 232 -2.38 -13.51 -10.35
C GLN A 232 -3.87 -13.67 -10.05
N ASN A 233 -4.57 -12.56 -9.96
CA ASN A 233 -6.02 -12.52 -9.84
C ASN A 233 -6.57 -12.36 -11.24
N SER A 234 -6.90 -13.49 -11.87
CA SER A 234 -7.56 -13.58 -13.17
C SER A 234 -8.96 -12.94 -13.23
N TYR A 235 -9.34 -12.11 -12.25
CA TYR A 235 -10.72 -11.69 -12.03
C TYR A 235 -10.91 -10.21 -11.70
N LEU A 236 -9.89 -9.35 -11.82
CA LEU A 236 -10.04 -7.91 -11.63
C LEU A 236 -9.92 -7.11 -12.93
N ASN A 237 -10.61 -7.58 -13.98
CA ASN A 237 -10.92 -6.74 -15.15
C ASN A 237 -12.43 -6.48 -15.31
N GLY A 238 -13.18 -6.48 -14.21
CA GLY A 238 -14.60 -6.13 -14.19
C GLY A 238 -15.33 -6.63 -12.96
N ILE A 239 -16.57 -6.15 -12.76
CA ILE A 239 -17.54 -6.76 -11.84
C ILE A 239 -17.74 -8.21 -12.32
N ALA A 240 -17.55 -9.19 -11.43
CA ALA A 240 -17.83 -10.60 -11.76
C ALA A 240 -19.35 -10.79 -11.79
N ILE A 241 -19.89 -10.99 -12.99
CA ILE A 241 -21.33 -11.13 -13.24
C ILE A 241 -21.60 -12.61 -13.52
N LEU A 242 -22.54 -13.17 -12.78
CA LEU A 242 -23.06 -14.52 -13.00
C LEU A 242 -23.69 -14.65 -14.37
N LYS A 243 -23.28 -15.66 -15.13
CA LYS A 243 -23.94 -16.00 -16.39
C LYS A 243 -24.73 -17.31 -16.26
N ASP A 244 -25.82 -17.43 -17.00
CA ASP A 244 -26.72 -18.60 -16.93
C ASP A 244 -26.02 -19.92 -17.26
N ASP A 245 -25.05 -19.90 -18.19
CA ASP A 245 -24.24 -21.03 -18.61
C ASP A 245 -23.27 -21.52 -17.50
N GLU A 246 -22.80 -20.62 -16.64
CA GLU A 246 -22.00 -20.98 -15.47
C GLU A 246 -22.84 -21.73 -14.43
N VAL A 247 -24.08 -21.29 -14.21
CA VAL A 247 -25.02 -21.97 -13.28
C VAL A 247 -25.37 -23.37 -13.79
N ASP A 248 -25.54 -23.52 -15.11
CA ASP A 248 -25.74 -24.84 -15.72
C ASP A 248 -24.52 -25.75 -15.56
N ALA A 249 -23.31 -25.21 -15.69
CA ALA A 249 -22.07 -25.94 -15.43
C ALA A 249 -21.94 -26.38 -13.95
N TRP A 250 -22.35 -25.53 -13.00
CA TRP A 250 -22.32 -25.88 -11.57
C TRP A 250 -23.26 -27.04 -11.23
N ILE A 251 -24.39 -27.12 -11.93
CA ILE A 251 -25.43 -28.12 -11.66
C ILE A 251 -25.14 -29.44 -12.38
N SER A 252 -24.57 -29.38 -13.58
CA SER A 252 -24.33 -30.57 -14.42
C SER A 252 -23.13 -31.41 -13.98
N ASP A 253 -22.09 -30.82 -13.38
CA ASP A 253 -20.84 -31.54 -13.09
C ASP A 253 -20.82 -32.22 -11.70
N SER A 254 -20.23 -33.42 -11.64
CA SER A 254 -20.13 -34.26 -10.44
C SER A 254 -18.69 -34.66 -10.09
N SER A 255 -17.69 -34.21 -10.86
CA SER A 255 -16.29 -34.60 -10.67
C SER A 255 -15.56 -33.74 -9.61
N SER A 256 -14.67 -34.36 -8.83
CA SER A 256 -13.95 -33.72 -7.71
C SER A 256 -12.95 -32.65 -8.16
N GLN A 257 -12.42 -32.75 -9.38
CA GLN A 257 -11.46 -31.82 -9.96
C GLN A 257 -12.14 -30.53 -10.45
N HIS A 258 -13.34 -30.62 -11.02
CA HIS A 258 -14.15 -29.47 -11.42
C HIS A 258 -14.82 -28.77 -10.23
N TRP A 259 -15.14 -29.50 -9.16
CA TRP A 259 -15.69 -28.90 -7.94
C TRP A 259 -14.78 -27.81 -7.34
N ARG A 260 -13.45 -27.96 -7.40
CA ARG A 260 -12.51 -26.91 -6.97
C ARG A 260 -12.63 -25.64 -7.81
N ILE A 261 -12.89 -25.77 -9.11
CA ILE A 261 -13.07 -24.65 -10.05
C ILE A 261 -14.42 -23.97 -9.79
N ILE A 262 -15.50 -24.77 -9.63
CA ILE A 262 -16.85 -24.29 -9.30
C ILE A 262 -16.83 -23.50 -7.98
N LYS A 263 -16.22 -24.05 -6.93
CA LYS A 263 -16.08 -23.39 -5.63
C LYS A 263 -15.33 -22.06 -5.73
N LYS A 264 -14.27 -22.01 -6.55
CA LYS A 264 -13.51 -20.77 -6.79
C LYS A 264 -14.37 -19.74 -7.53
N ASN A 265 -15.15 -20.16 -8.53
CA ASN A 265 -16.04 -19.28 -9.29
C ASN A 265 -17.14 -18.68 -8.40
N ILE A 266 -17.85 -19.52 -7.61
CA ILE A 266 -18.86 -19.07 -6.65
C ILE A 266 -18.27 -18.02 -5.70
N LYS A 267 -17.13 -18.29 -5.07
CA LYS A 267 -16.47 -17.33 -4.18
C LYS A 267 -16.13 -15.98 -4.83
N VAL A 268 -15.88 -15.96 -6.13
CA VAL A 268 -15.56 -14.74 -6.88
C VAL A 268 -16.83 -13.94 -7.18
N ILE A 269 -17.90 -14.58 -7.63
CA ILE A 269 -19.19 -13.93 -7.92
C ILE A 269 -19.83 -13.37 -6.65
N PHE A 270 -19.73 -14.11 -5.54
CA PHE A 270 -20.28 -13.72 -4.25
C PHE A 270 -19.25 -12.98 -3.35
N SER A 271 -18.14 -12.50 -3.93
CA SER A 271 -17.07 -11.82 -3.18
C SER A 271 -17.44 -10.40 -2.72
N SER A 272 -18.39 -9.75 -3.38
CA SER A 272 -18.80 -8.38 -3.07
C SER A 272 -20.25 -8.10 -3.48
N GLU A 273 -20.87 -7.13 -2.81
CA GLU A 273 -22.22 -6.66 -3.14
C GLU A 273 -22.31 -6.13 -4.58
N ALA A 274 -21.23 -5.56 -5.11
CA ALA A 274 -21.20 -5.08 -6.50
C ALA A 274 -21.26 -6.23 -7.53
N CYS A 275 -20.60 -7.36 -7.26
CA CYS A 275 -20.65 -8.56 -8.10
C CYS A 275 -22.03 -9.21 -8.09
N ILE A 276 -22.62 -9.33 -6.91
CA ILE A 276 -23.98 -9.88 -6.75
C ILE A 276 -25.00 -8.98 -7.44
N ASN A 277 -24.97 -7.67 -7.16
CA ASN A 277 -25.91 -6.73 -7.78
C ASN A 277 -25.74 -6.72 -9.30
N GLY A 278 -24.50 -6.69 -9.80
CA GLY A 278 -24.18 -6.75 -11.23
C GLY A 278 -24.70 -8.00 -11.93
N SER A 279 -24.75 -9.14 -11.21
CA SER A 279 -25.25 -10.42 -11.71
C SER A 279 -26.75 -10.41 -12.03
N PHE A 280 -27.52 -9.57 -11.36
CA PHE A 280 -28.98 -9.55 -11.43
C PHE A 280 -29.52 -8.17 -11.82
N LEU A 281 -28.77 -7.36 -12.56
CA LEU A 281 -29.25 -6.05 -13.01
C LEU A 281 -30.35 -6.19 -14.08
N GLU A 282 -31.43 -5.43 -13.92
CA GLU A 282 -32.53 -5.37 -14.88
C GLU A 282 -32.04 -4.74 -16.21
N LYS A 283 -31.99 -5.52 -17.30
CA LYS A 283 -31.39 -5.13 -18.59
C LYS A 283 -32.27 -4.19 -19.46
N ARG A 284 -33.12 -3.36 -18.84
CA ARG A 284 -34.07 -2.50 -19.56
C ARG A 284 -33.41 -1.17 -19.96
N ASP A 285 -33.08 -1.08 -21.25
CA ASP A 285 -32.51 0.06 -21.96
C ASP A 285 -31.14 0.58 -21.46
N LYS A 286 -30.46 1.35 -22.32
CA LYS A 286 -29.07 1.84 -22.14
C LYS A 286 -28.85 2.73 -20.92
N HIS A 287 -29.87 2.96 -20.09
CA HIS A 287 -29.80 3.74 -18.86
C HIS A 287 -30.40 2.92 -17.71
N PHE A 288 -29.53 2.41 -16.84
CA PHE A 288 -29.91 1.81 -15.57
C PHE A 288 -30.64 2.86 -14.71
N LYS A 289 -31.92 2.62 -14.37
CA LYS A 289 -32.70 3.49 -13.48
C LYS A 289 -32.66 2.92 -12.06
N THR A 290 -31.95 3.59 -11.17
CA THR A 290 -32.01 3.33 -9.72
C THR A 290 -32.69 4.51 -9.03
N SER A 291 -33.69 4.23 -8.18
CA SER A 291 -34.37 5.24 -7.35
C SER A 291 -34.57 4.70 -5.94
N LYS A 292 -35.11 5.52 -5.02
CA LYS A 292 -35.47 5.03 -3.68
C LYS A 292 -36.58 3.97 -3.70
N GLU A 293 -37.39 3.91 -4.76
CA GLU A 293 -38.44 2.89 -4.95
C GLU A 293 -38.03 1.75 -5.90
N VAL A 294 -36.97 1.90 -6.69
CA VAL A 294 -36.54 0.92 -7.71
C VAL A 294 -35.08 0.54 -7.48
N SER A 295 -34.85 -0.70 -7.03
CA SER A 295 -33.51 -1.23 -6.72
C SER A 295 -32.62 -1.44 -7.96
N GLY A 296 -33.21 -1.54 -9.16
CA GLY A 296 -32.50 -1.86 -10.40
C GLY A 296 -32.08 -3.33 -10.52
N VAL A 297 -32.49 -4.18 -9.57
CA VAL A 297 -32.23 -5.63 -9.54
C VAL A 297 -33.46 -6.38 -10.04
N ASP A 298 -33.28 -7.28 -11.01
CA ASP A 298 -34.32 -8.19 -11.51
C ASP A 298 -34.53 -9.35 -10.54
N MET A 299 -35.48 -9.15 -9.62
CA MET A 299 -35.85 -10.16 -8.62
C MET A 299 -36.39 -11.46 -9.23
N SER A 300 -36.85 -11.45 -10.49
CA SER A 300 -37.32 -12.65 -11.18
C SER A 300 -36.14 -13.54 -11.59
N GLU A 301 -35.04 -12.95 -12.05
CA GLU A 301 -33.80 -13.68 -12.34
C GLU A 301 -33.15 -14.22 -11.04
N VAL A 302 -33.20 -13.46 -9.95
CA VAL A 302 -32.73 -13.93 -8.62
C VAL A 302 -33.51 -15.17 -8.16
N GLN A 303 -34.84 -15.14 -8.25
CA GLN A 303 -35.68 -16.27 -7.87
C GLN A 303 -35.39 -17.50 -8.74
N ARG A 304 -35.30 -17.31 -10.07
CA ARG A 304 -35.00 -18.38 -11.01
C ARG A 304 -33.61 -18.99 -10.75
N PHE A 305 -32.62 -18.18 -10.42
CA PHE A 305 -31.29 -18.64 -10.01
C PHE A 305 -31.36 -19.53 -8.77
N TYR A 306 -32.05 -19.07 -7.72
CA TYR A 306 -32.20 -19.82 -6.46
C TYR A 306 -32.91 -21.17 -6.67
N GLU A 307 -33.99 -21.18 -7.45
CA GLU A 307 -34.69 -22.41 -7.83
C GLU A 307 -33.78 -23.39 -8.59
N LYS A 308 -32.86 -22.88 -9.40
CA LYS A 308 -31.89 -23.69 -10.17
C LYS A 308 -30.86 -24.34 -9.23
N ILE A 309 -30.22 -23.57 -8.36
CA ILE A 309 -29.15 -24.06 -7.47
C ILE A 309 -29.68 -24.92 -6.31
N SER A 310 -30.93 -24.72 -5.87
CA SER A 310 -31.55 -25.52 -4.80
C SER A 310 -31.65 -27.01 -5.12
N LYS A 311 -31.65 -27.37 -6.40
CA LYS A 311 -31.64 -28.77 -6.88
C LYS A 311 -30.32 -29.49 -6.61
N LYS A 312 -29.26 -28.77 -6.23
CA LYS A 312 -27.92 -29.29 -5.91
C LYS A 312 -27.45 -28.73 -4.55
N PRO A 313 -27.74 -29.43 -3.42
CA PRO A 313 -27.45 -28.94 -2.07
C PRO A 313 -25.99 -28.52 -1.83
N LYS A 314 -25.04 -29.18 -2.51
CA LYS A 314 -23.60 -28.89 -2.41
C LYS A 314 -23.23 -27.52 -3.00
N VAL A 315 -23.89 -27.08 -4.07
CA VAL A 315 -23.71 -25.75 -4.68
C VAL A 315 -24.40 -24.71 -3.81
N LEU A 316 -25.63 -24.99 -3.36
CA LEU A 316 -26.40 -24.12 -2.49
C LEU A 316 -25.70 -23.77 -1.17
N GLN A 317 -24.93 -24.71 -0.58
CA GLN A 317 -24.17 -24.44 0.66
C GLN A 317 -22.95 -23.54 0.46
N GLU A 318 -22.46 -23.39 -0.77
CA GLU A 318 -21.26 -22.61 -1.07
C GLU A 318 -21.60 -21.19 -1.56
N VAL A 319 -22.80 -21.00 -2.12
CA VAL A 319 -23.41 -19.71 -2.46
C VAL A 319 -23.91 -19.03 -1.19
#